data_AF-A0A843M5D5-F1
#
_entry.id   AF-A0A843M5D5-F1
#
_cell.length_a   1.000
_cell.length_b   1.000
_cell.length_c   1.000
_cell.angle_alpha   90.00
_cell.angle_beta   90.00
_cell.angle_gamma   90.00
#
_symmetry.space_group_name_H-M   'P 1'
#
loop_
_entity.id
_entity.type
_entity.pdbx_description
1 polymer ?
#
loop_
_entity_poly.entity_id
_entity_poly.type
_entity_poly.pdbx_seq_one_letter_code
_entity_poly.pdbx_strand_id
1 'polypeptide(L)'
;MVIVDLPDSGQQIDMQAFSRMVSSISGYVESKLAKKEPIRLIGISGPNMSDLYYEGYDMAHCLTIIRERIHPVPRTFHLFRFMMRSDMRKEIHHAALSMDRSEISGDERSYIVRVRDIRKQHIQEVKTTRFAHAMNTILMQRHFHEIILYSLCDGDMSHIREVAALAGRQSIPFRIRTPKRSDLSGMSLFSLCGEPVEVI
;
A
#
# COMPACT_ATOMS: atom_id res chain seq x y z
N MET A 1 -1.04 -9.18 -10.48
CA MET A 1 -1.53 -7.79 -10.47
C MET A 1 -0.39 -6.90 -10.04
N VAL A 2 -0.26 -5.73 -10.64
CA VAL A 2 0.72 -4.71 -10.26
C VAL A 2 -0.02 -3.54 -9.60
N ILE A 3 0.41 -3.17 -8.41
CA ILE A 3 -0.03 -1.97 -7.71
C ILE A 3 1.17 -1.02 -7.66
N VAL A 4 0.95 0.25 -7.97
CA VAL A 4 1.97 1.30 -7.89
C VAL A 4 1.55 2.29 -6.83
N ASP A 5 2.30 2.34 -5.73
CA ASP A 5 2.17 3.38 -4.72
C ASP A 5 2.89 4.65 -5.20
N LEU A 6 2.10 5.62 -5.64
CA LEU A 6 2.54 6.90 -6.12
C LEU A 6 3.00 7.76 -4.92
N PRO A 7 4.19 8.38 -5.00
CA PRO A 7 4.70 9.23 -3.93
C PRO A 7 3.86 10.49 -3.75
N ASP A 8 3.85 11.04 -2.55
CA ASP A 8 3.17 12.30 -2.27
C ASP A 8 3.88 13.47 -2.97
N SER A 9 3.16 14.21 -3.81
CA SER A 9 3.69 15.43 -4.43
C SER A 9 4.00 16.54 -3.43
N GLY A 10 3.48 16.46 -2.20
CA GLY A 10 3.76 17.40 -1.11
C GLY A 10 5.06 17.15 -0.35
N GLN A 11 5.79 16.07 -0.65
CA GLN A 11 7.02 15.69 0.04
C GLN A 11 8.24 15.75 -0.90
N GLN A 12 9.43 15.86 -0.30
CA GLN A 12 10.67 15.72 -1.06
C GLN A 12 10.87 14.24 -1.43
N ILE A 13 10.97 13.97 -2.72
CA ILE A 13 11.06 12.61 -3.27
C ILE A 13 12.47 12.37 -3.79
N ASP A 14 13.05 11.22 -3.47
CA ASP A 14 14.24 10.73 -4.16
C ASP A 14 13.86 10.35 -5.61
N MET A 15 14.06 11.30 -6.52
CA MET A 15 13.73 11.14 -7.94
C MET A 15 14.57 10.05 -8.62
N GLN A 16 15.76 9.73 -8.11
CA GLN A 16 16.56 8.64 -8.67
C GLN A 16 15.97 7.29 -8.28
N ALA A 17 15.60 7.12 -7.00
CA ALA A 17 14.90 5.92 -6.54
C ALA A 17 13.55 5.76 -7.26
N PHE A 18 12.79 6.85 -7.40
CA PHE A 18 11.53 6.84 -8.14
C PHE A 18 11.71 6.44 -9.61
N SER A 19 12.72 6.99 -10.29
CA SER A 19 13.04 6.60 -11.67
C SER A 19 13.40 5.11 -11.78
N ARG A 20 14.21 4.57 -10.86
CA ARG A 20 14.51 3.12 -10.81
C ARG A 20 13.25 2.27 -10.63
N MET A 21 12.34 2.70 -9.76
CA MET A 21 11.05 2.03 -9.55
C MET A 21 10.23 2.01 -10.85
N VAL A 22 10.11 3.14 -11.56
CA VAL A 22 9.40 3.22 -12.84
C VAL A 22 10.04 2.32 -13.89
N SER A 23 11.37 2.31 -14.01
CA SER A 23 12.08 1.41 -14.94
C SER A 23 11.83 -0.07 -14.61
N SER A 24 11.78 -0.44 -13.32
CA SER A 24 11.48 -1.81 -12.89
C SER A 24 10.04 -2.21 -13.22
N ILE A 25 9.08 -1.30 -13.05
CA ILE A 25 7.68 -1.52 -13.46
C ILE A 25 7.62 -1.79 -14.96
N SER A 26 8.25 -0.95 -15.79
CA SER A 26 8.29 -1.13 -17.25
C SER A 26 8.90 -2.48 -17.65
N GLY A 27 10.06 -2.84 -17.09
CA GLY A 27 10.73 -4.11 -17.40
C GLY A 27 9.90 -5.34 -16.98
N TYR A 28 9.19 -5.25 -15.85
CA TYR A 28 8.26 -6.30 -15.42
C TYR A 28 7.07 -6.44 -16.37
N VAL A 29 6.49 -5.31 -16.80
CA VAL A 29 5.37 -5.25 -17.75
C VAL A 29 5.77 -5.86 -19.08
N GLU A 30 6.91 -5.45 -19.63
CA GLU A 30 7.46 -5.99 -20.87
C GLU A 30 7.66 -7.50 -20.79
N SER A 31 8.26 -8.00 -19.70
CA SER A 31 8.47 -9.44 -19.51
C SER A 31 7.17 -10.23 -19.46
N LYS A 32 6.12 -9.71 -18.79
CA LYS A 32 4.81 -10.38 -18.70
C LYS A 32 4.07 -10.39 -20.04
N LEU A 33 4.05 -9.26 -20.74
CA LEU A 33 3.40 -9.14 -22.02
C LEU A 33 4.11 -9.95 -23.11
N ALA A 34 5.44 -10.05 -23.07
CA ALA A 34 6.20 -10.95 -23.95
C ALA A 34 5.82 -12.43 -23.76
N LYS A 35 5.42 -12.83 -22.55
CA LYS A 35 4.88 -14.16 -22.24
C LYS A 35 3.40 -14.32 -22.58
N LYS A 36 2.77 -13.31 -23.19
CA LYS A 36 1.33 -13.24 -23.46
C LYS A 36 0.48 -13.41 -22.19
N GLU A 37 0.98 -12.93 -21.06
CA GLU A 37 0.21 -12.85 -19.82
C GLU A 37 -0.46 -11.46 -19.74
N PRO A 38 -1.77 -11.36 -19.42
CA PRO A 38 -2.41 -10.07 -19.28
C PRO A 38 -1.84 -9.34 -18.08
N ILE A 39 -1.54 -8.05 -18.25
CA ILE A 39 -1.15 -7.21 -17.14
C ILE A 39 -2.34 -6.44 -16.61
N ARG A 40 -2.36 -6.30 -15.29
CA ARG A 40 -3.32 -5.47 -14.56
C ARG A 40 -2.53 -4.51 -13.70
N LEU A 41 -2.69 -3.23 -13.94
CA LEU A 41 -1.93 -2.15 -13.35
C LEU A 41 -2.89 -1.19 -12.67
N ILE A 42 -2.67 -0.91 -11.37
CA ILE A 42 -3.46 0.04 -10.60
C ILE A 42 -2.53 0.99 -9.84
N GLY A 43 -2.86 2.27 -9.80
CA GLY A 43 -2.11 3.29 -9.06
C GLY A 43 -2.87 3.74 -7.82
N ILE A 44 -2.17 3.87 -6.70
CA ILE A 44 -2.70 4.38 -5.43
C ILE A 44 -1.77 5.47 -4.89
N SER A 45 -2.28 6.47 -4.17
CA SER A 45 -1.49 7.40 -3.37
C SER A 45 -2.11 7.51 -1.98
N GLY A 46 -1.54 6.81 -1.00
CA GLY A 46 -2.21 6.60 0.28
C GLY A 46 -3.57 5.90 0.08
N PRO A 47 -4.69 6.41 0.66
CA PRO A 47 -6.02 5.86 0.44
C PRO A 47 -6.68 6.34 -0.87
N ASN A 48 -6.01 7.16 -1.67
CA ASN A 48 -6.55 7.64 -2.94
C ASN A 48 -6.27 6.60 -4.03
N MET A 49 -7.33 6.05 -4.64
CA MET A 49 -7.21 5.30 -5.89
C MET A 49 -7.01 6.32 -7.02
N SER A 50 -5.89 6.23 -7.74
CA SER A 50 -5.66 7.12 -8.89
C SER A 50 -6.43 6.63 -10.12
N ASP A 51 -6.56 7.49 -11.13
CA ASP A 51 -7.16 7.12 -12.42
C ASP A 51 -6.31 6.12 -13.23
N LEU A 52 -5.16 5.71 -12.72
CA LEU A 52 -4.34 4.65 -13.30
C LEU A 52 -5.03 3.30 -13.09
N TYR A 53 -5.76 2.85 -14.09
CA TYR A 53 -6.28 1.50 -14.22
C TYR A 53 -6.04 0.99 -15.64
N TYR A 54 -5.33 -0.13 -15.76
CA TYR A 54 -5.14 -0.83 -17.02
C TYR A 54 -5.30 -2.33 -16.85
N GLU A 55 -6.02 -2.97 -17.78
CA GLU A 55 -6.14 -4.42 -17.90
C GLU A 55 -6.06 -4.77 -19.39
N GLY A 56 -5.03 -5.52 -19.80
CA GLY A 56 -4.89 -5.91 -21.20
C GLY A 56 -3.54 -6.52 -21.56
N TYR A 57 -3.32 -6.64 -22.88
CA TYR A 57 -2.13 -7.24 -23.50
C TYR A 57 -1.32 -6.24 -24.34
N ASP A 58 -1.82 -5.02 -24.51
CA ASP A 58 -1.20 -3.99 -25.34
C ASP A 58 -0.02 -3.35 -24.61
N MET A 59 1.19 -3.75 -25.01
CA MET A 59 2.44 -3.24 -24.46
C MET A 59 2.63 -1.75 -24.72
N ALA A 60 2.33 -1.28 -25.93
CA ALA A 60 2.52 0.14 -26.27
C ALA A 60 1.60 1.02 -25.44
N HIS A 61 0.34 0.62 -25.28
CA HIS A 61 -0.61 1.33 -24.46
C HIS A 61 -0.22 1.29 -22.97
N CYS A 62 0.19 0.12 -22.45
CA CYS A 62 0.60 -0.01 -21.05
C CYS A 62 1.82 0.86 -20.72
N LEU A 63 2.85 0.87 -21.58
CA LEU A 63 4.03 1.71 -21.42
C LEU A 63 3.70 3.21 -21.52
N THR A 64 2.74 3.56 -22.39
CA THR A 64 2.23 4.94 -22.49
C THR A 64 1.58 5.37 -21.17
N ILE A 65 0.72 4.51 -20.60
CA ILE A 65 0.09 4.76 -19.28
C ILE A 65 1.16 4.92 -18.19
N ILE A 66 2.14 4.03 -18.14
CA ILE A 66 3.23 4.10 -17.16
C ILE A 66 3.94 5.44 -17.25
N ARG A 67 4.32 5.87 -18.46
CA ARG A 67 5.02 7.14 -18.68
C ARG A 67 4.19 8.36 -18.31
N GLU A 68 2.89 8.36 -18.61
CA GLU A 68 2.05 9.55 -18.52
C GLU A 68 1.34 9.70 -17.18
N ARG A 69 1.19 8.61 -16.43
CA ARG A 69 0.33 8.57 -15.23
C ARG A 69 1.07 8.13 -13.96
N ILE A 70 2.27 7.54 -14.06
CA ILE A 70 3.10 7.22 -12.87
C ILE A 70 3.97 8.43 -12.56
N HIS A 71 3.39 9.38 -11.85
CA HIS A 71 4.05 10.57 -11.33
C HIS A 71 3.61 10.81 -9.88
N PRO A 72 4.30 11.68 -9.12
CA PRO A 72 3.84 12.07 -7.79
C PRO A 72 2.43 12.66 -7.83
N VAL A 73 1.60 12.34 -6.81
CA VAL A 73 0.20 12.79 -6.70
C VAL A 73 -0.08 13.19 -5.26
N PRO A 74 -0.87 14.26 -4.99
CA PRO A 74 -1.23 14.65 -3.64
C PRO A 74 -1.79 13.48 -2.83
N ARG A 75 -1.14 13.20 -1.71
CA ARG A 75 -1.51 12.10 -0.82
C ARG A 75 -2.43 12.59 0.29
N THR A 76 -3.50 11.85 0.49
CA THR A 76 -4.35 12.04 1.68
C THR A 76 -3.75 11.29 2.86
N PHE A 77 -3.31 12.00 3.89
CA PHE A 77 -2.70 11.41 5.09
C PHE A 77 -3.73 11.10 6.17
N HIS A 78 -4.28 9.89 6.20
CA HIS A 78 -5.25 9.48 7.23
C HIS A 78 -5.04 8.03 7.66
N LEU A 79 -3.83 7.74 8.19
CA LEU A 79 -3.33 6.52 8.84
C LEU A 79 -4.38 5.58 9.49
N PHE A 80 -5.51 6.10 9.99
CA PHE A 80 -6.47 5.38 10.83
C PHE A 80 -7.87 5.19 10.22
N ARG A 81 -8.12 5.65 8.99
CA ARG A 81 -9.48 5.82 8.42
C ARG A 81 -9.80 5.01 7.18
N PHE A 82 -8.91 4.12 6.75
CA PHE A 82 -9.13 3.35 5.53
C PHE A 82 -9.13 1.84 5.75
N MET A 83 -8.96 1.35 6.98
CA MET A 83 -9.01 -0.08 7.31
C MET A 83 -10.43 -0.64 7.25
N MET A 84 -10.60 -1.96 7.09
CA MET A 84 -11.91 -2.57 7.34
C MET A 84 -12.32 -2.44 8.81
N ARG A 85 -13.63 -2.33 9.06
CA ARG A 85 -14.19 -2.22 10.43
C ARG A 85 -13.80 -3.38 11.33
N SER A 86 -13.71 -4.59 10.77
CA SER A 86 -13.27 -5.78 11.48
C SER A 86 -11.88 -5.61 12.06
N ASP A 87 -10.96 -5.00 11.32
CA ASP A 87 -9.57 -4.82 11.76
C ASP A 87 -9.45 -3.66 12.72
N MET A 88 -10.20 -2.58 12.49
CA MET A 88 -10.30 -1.50 13.47
C MET A 88 -10.79 -2.01 14.82
N ARG A 89 -11.76 -2.94 14.85
CA ARG A 89 -12.21 -3.58 16.10
C ARG A 89 -11.12 -4.41 16.76
N LYS A 90 -10.38 -5.22 15.99
CA LYS A 90 -9.25 -6.01 16.51
C LYS A 90 -8.17 -5.13 17.11
N GLU A 91 -7.80 -4.07 16.41
CA GLU A 91 -6.83 -3.07 16.85
C GLU A 91 -7.29 -2.33 18.11
N ILE A 92 -8.56 -1.93 18.20
CA ILE A 92 -9.14 -1.30 19.40
C ILE A 92 -9.06 -2.26 20.59
N HIS A 93 -9.37 -3.54 20.37
CA HIS A 93 -9.28 -4.56 21.41
C HIS A 93 -7.83 -4.81 21.85
N HIS A 94 -6.90 -4.94 20.89
CA HIS A 94 -5.48 -5.11 21.18
C HIS A 94 -4.90 -3.90 21.93
N ALA A 95 -5.30 -2.68 21.57
CA ALA A 95 -4.93 -1.46 22.27
C ALA A 95 -5.41 -1.49 23.73
N ALA A 96 -6.63 -1.95 23.98
CA ALA A 96 -7.16 -2.09 25.35
C ALA A 96 -6.34 -3.09 26.17
N LEU A 97 -6.02 -4.26 25.61
CA LEU A 97 -5.18 -5.28 26.28
C LEU A 97 -3.74 -4.81 26.51
N SER A 98 -3.20 -3.99 25.62
CA SER A 98 -1.83 -3.48 25.74
C SER A 98 -1.70 -2.46 26.87
N MET A 99 -2.74 -1.66 27.12
CA MET A 99 -2.75 -0.65 28.18
C MET A 99 -2.62 -1.24 29.60
N ASP A 100 -2.96 -2.50 29.79
CA ASP A 100 -2.86 -3.17 31.10
C ASP A 100 -1.42 -3.64 31.40
N ARG A 101 -0.49 -3.50 30.45
CA ARG A 101 0.93 -3.84 30.63
C ARG A 101 1.65 -2.72 31.38
N SER A 102 2.36 -3.09 32.44
CA SER A 102 3.16 -2.18 33.28
C SER A 102 4.39 -1.61 32.59
N GLU A 103 4.80 -2.20 31.45
CA GLU A 103 6.05 -1.88 30.75
C GLU A 103 5.93 -0.75 29.72
N ILE A 104 4.71 -0.27 29.42
CA ILE A 104 4.48 0.76 28.41
C ILE A 104 4.65 2.15 29.02
N SER A 105 5.52 2.97 28.40
CA SER A 105 5.77 4.35 28.82
C SER A 105 4.51 5.23 28.75
N GLY A 106 4.48 6.34 29.51
CA GLY A 106 3.33 7.25 29.55
C GLY A 106 2.98 7.87 28.20
N ASP A 107 3.99 8.21 27.40
CA ASP A 107 3.80 8.81 26.07
C ASP A 107 3.27 7.79 25.06
N GLU A 108 3.82 6.58 25.06
CA GLU A 108 3.35 5.49 24.21
C GLU A 108 1.91 5.11 24.55
N ARG A 109 1.58 5.03 25.84
CA ARG A 109 0.21 4.80 26.31
C ARG A 109 -0.75 5.89 25.82
N SER A 110 -0.34 7.16 25.89
CA SER A 110 -1.14 8.29 25.42
C SER A 110 -1.37 8.25 23.90
N TYR A 111 -0.36 7.86 23.13
CA TYR A 111 -0.48 7.64 21.69
C TYR A 111 -1.47 6.51 21.37
N ILE A 112 -1.33 5.35 22.01
CA ILE A 112 -2.23 4.20 21.82
C ILE A 112 -3.68 4.57 22.13
N VAL A 113 -3.93 5.28 23.23
CA VAL A 113 -5.26 5.76 23.61
C VAL A 113 -5.84 6.68 22.54
N ARG A 114 -5.06 7.64 22.05
CA ARG A 114 -5.49 8.57 21.01
C ARG A 114 -5.86 7.84 19.72
N VAL A 115 -5.04 6.90 19.27
CA VAL A 115 -5.31 6.08 18.08
C VAL A 115 -6.58 5.24 18.26
N ARG A 116 -6.74 4.60 19.42
CA ARG A 116 -7.93 3.81 19.78
C ARG A 116 -9.19 4.66 19.70
N ASP A 117 -9.17 5.86 20.27
CA ASP A 117 -10.35 6.72 20.36
C ASP A 117 -10.74 7.31 19.00
N ILE A 118 -9.76 7.72 18.18
CA ILE A 118 -9.99 8.12 16.78
C ILE A 118 -10.65 6.98 16.00
N ARG A 119 -10.19 5.73 16.16
CA ARG A 119 -10.78 4.56 15.49
C ARG A 119 -12.20 4.27 15.99
N LYS A 120 -12.46 4.40 17.29
CA LYS A 120 -13.83 4.25 17.85
C LYS A 120 -14.78 5.26 17.25
N GLN A 121 -14.39 6.54 17.21
CA GLN A 121 -15.19 7.60 16.59
C GLN A 121 -15.45 7.30 15.12
N HIS A 122 -14.41 6.92 14.37
CA HIS A 122 -14.55 6.58 12.95
C HIS A 122 -15.52 5.39 12.72
N ILE A 123 -15.50 4.38 13.58
CA ILE A 123 -16.47 3.27 13.55
C ILE A 123 -17.91 3.75 13.81
N GLN A 124 -18.12 4.79 14.59
CA GLN A 124 -19.46 5.32 14.82
C GLN A 124 -19.96 6.13 13.62
N GLU A 125 -19.07 6.93 13.02
CA GLU A 125 -19.43 7.88 11.95
C GLU A 125 -19.45 7.25 10.55
N VAL A 126 -18.56 6.29 10.27
CA VAL A 126 -18.30 5.78 8.90
C VAL A 126 -18.70 4.31 8.79
N LYS A 127 -19.76 4.04 8.01
CA LYS A 127 -20.27 2.68 7.77
C LYS A 127 -19.28 1.80 7.00
N THR A 128 -18.54 2.37 6.05
CA THR A 128 -17.58 1.64 5.21
C THR A 128 -16.46 2.56 4.78
N THR A 129 -15.21 2.09 4.88
CA THR A 129 -14.03 2.82 4.40
C THR A 129 -13.91 2.66 2.88
N ARG A 130 -13.92 3.77 2.14
CA ARG A 130 -13.95 3.77 0.66
C ARG A 130 -12.77 3.00 0.06
N PHE A 131 -11.56 3.22 0.57
CA PHE A 131 -10.35 2.57 0.07
C PHE A 131 -10.37 1.05 0.27
N ALA A 132 -10.50 0.55 1.51
CA ALA A 132 -10.54 -0.89 1.74
C ALA A 132 -11.71 -1.57 1.03
N HIS A 133 -12.87 -0.92 0.94
CA HIS A 133 -14.00 -1.48 0.20
C HIS A 133 -13.72 -1.57 -1.31
N ALA A 134 -13.17 -0.52 -1.92
CA ALA A 134 -12.81 -0.52 -3.33
C ALA A 134 -11.74 -1.58 -3.62
N MET A 135 -10.66 -1.61 -2.82
CA MET A 135 -9.61 -2.61 -2.95
C MET A 135 -10.14 -4.02 -2.75
N ASN A 136 -10.94 -4.27 -1.70
CA ASN A 136 -11.54 -5.58 -1.47
C ASN A 136 -12.43 -6.01 -2.62
N THR A 137 -13.19 -5.09 -3.22
CA THR A 137 -14.03 -5.37 -4.38
C THR A 137 -13.19 -5.79 -5.57
N ILE A 138 -12.11 -5.05 -5.87
CA ILE A 138 -11.17 -5.38 -6.95
C ILE A 138 -10.58 -6.79 -6.74
N LEU A 139 -10.12 -7.05 -5.52
CA LEU A 139 -9.52 -8.33 -5.14
C LEU A 139 -10.53 -9.48 -5.23
N MET A 140 -11.76 -9.30 -4.74
CA MET A 140 -12.80 -10.35 -4.76
C MET A 140 -13.34 -10.65 -6.15
N GLN A 141 -13.42 -9.65 -7.03
CA GLN A 141 -14.00 -9.82 -8.37
C GLN A 141 -13.08 -10.57 -9.35
N ARG A 142 -11.84 -10.89 -8.94
CA ARG A 142 -10.79 -11.36 -9.82
C ARG A 142 -9.90 -12.38 -9.09
N HIS A 143 -9.65 -13.53 -9.73
CA HIS A 143 -8.65 -14.48 -9.22
C HIS A 143 -7.25 -14.02 -9.62
N PHE A 144 -6.54 -13.38 -8.69
CA PHE A 144 -5.15 -12.97 -8.87
C PHE A 144 -4.20 -14.05 -8.38
N HIS A 145 -3.23 -14.42 -9.22
CA HIS A 145 -2.15 -15.36 -8.84
C HIS A 145 -1.15 -14.75 -7.85
N GLU A 146 -0.93 -13.44 -7.96
CA GLU A 146 -0.06 -12.65 -7.08
C GLU A 146 -0.37 -11.16 -7.21
N ILE A 147 -0.01 -10.40 -6.19
CA ILE A 147 0.03 -8.94 -6.18
C ILE A 147 1.47 -8.50 -5.94
N ILE A 148 1.99 -7.68 -6.85
CA ILE A 148 3.29 -7.02 -6.72
C ILE A 148 3.03 -5.53 -6.52
N LEU A 149 3.39 -5.01 -5.36
CA LEU A 149 3.26 -3.60 -5.02
C LEU A 149 4.62 -2.91 -5.14
N TYR A 150 4.73 -1.94 -6.04
CA TYR A 150 5.90 -1.06 -6.15
C TYR A 150 5.67 0.16 -5.26
N SER A 151 6.60 0.45 -4.35
CA SER A 151 6.55 1.62 -3.49
C SER A 151 7.95 2.11 -3.13
N LEU A 152 8.07 3.42 -2.95
CA LEU A 152 9.25 4.00 -2.30
C LEU A 152 9.31 3.69 -0.80
N CYS A 153 8.21 3.22 -0.21
CA CYS A 153 8.06 2.96 1.22
C CYS A 153 8.36 4.18 2.10
N ASP A 154 8.05 5.38 1.59
CA ASP A 154 8.20 6.64 2.31
C ASP A 154 6.98 6.99 3.17
N GLY A 155 7.27 7.49 4.37
CA GLY A 155 6.27 8.08 5.26
C GLY A 155 5.22 7.06 5.72
N ASP A 156 3.95 7.40 5.55
CA ASP A 156 2.83 6.54 5.91
C ASP A 156 2.70 5.36 4.94
N MET A 157 2.82 4.13 5.47
CA MET A 157 2.65 2.86 4.76
C MET A 157 1.38 2.08 5.17
N SER A 158 0.48 2.69 5.93
CA SER A 158 -0.67 1.97 6.48
C SER A 158 -1.63 1.50 5.40
N HIS A 159 -1.73 2.21 4.26
CA HIS A 159 -2.50 1.78 3.10
C HIS A 159 -1.92 0.51 2.47
N ILE A 160 -0.59 0.40 2.40
CA ILE A 160 0.11 -0.82 1.94
C ILE A 160 -0.23 -2.00 2.86
N ARG A 161 -0.21 -1.78 4.19
CA ARG A 161 -0.61 -2.80 5.17
C ARG A 161 -2.05 -3.25 4.99
N GLU A 162 -2.96 -2.33 4.70
CA GLU A 162 -4.36 -2.67 4.43
C GLU A 162 -4.50 -3.50 3.15
N VAL A 163 -3.79 -3.14 2.07
CA VAL A 163 -3.78 -3.95 0.84
C VAL A 163 -3.24 -5.36 1.11
N ALA A 164 -2.14 -5.48 1.84
CA ALA A 164 -1.57 -6.78 2.23
C ALA A 164 -2.57 -7.60 3.06
N ALA A 165 -3.22 -7.00 4.06
CA ALA A 165 -4.23 -7.66 4.88
C ALA A 165 -5.43 -8.15 4.05
N LEU A 166 -5.87 -7.36 3.06
CA LEU A 166 -6.94 -7.75 2.14
C LEU A 166 -6.52 -8.89 1.21
N ALA A 167 -5.29 -8.86 0.70
CA ALA A 167 -4.72 -9.94 -0.10
C ALA A 167 -4.64 -11.25 0.71
N GLY A 168 -4.17 -11.18 1.95
CA GLY A 168 -4.07 -12.32 2.86
C GLY A 168 -5.41 -12.98 3.15
N ARG A 169 -6.50 -12.21 3.32
CA ARG A 169 -7.88 -12.75 3.47
C ARG A 169 -8.33 -13.58 2.28
N GLN A 170 -7.80 -13.29 1.11
CA GLN A 170 -8.15 -13.95 -0.15
C GLN A 170 -7.09 -14.97 -0.57
N SER A 171 -6.09 -15.21 0.29
CA SER A 171 -4.95 -16.10 0.01
C SER A 171 -4.20 -15.73 -1.28
N ILE A 172 -4.14 -14.44 -1.60
CA ILE A 172 -3.38 -13.94 -2.75
C ILE A 172 -1.95 -13.63 -2.29
N PRO A 173 -0.92 -14.27 -2.88
CA PRO A 173 0.47 -13.94 -2.60
C PRO A 173 0.73 -12.44 -2.81
N PHE A 174 1.33 -11.79 -1.81
CA PHE A 174 1.62 -10.36 -1.83
C PHE A 174 3.13 -10.14 -1.72
N ARG A 175 3.67 -9.23 -2.55
CA ARG A 175 5.10 -8.89 -2.54
C ARG A 175 5.26 -7.40 -2.70
N ILE A 176 6.25 -6.85 -2.01
CA ILE A 176 6.61 -5.43 -2.12
C ILE A 176 7.93 -5.32 -2.83
N ARG A 177 8.02 -4.42 -3.80
CA ARG A 177 9.26 -4.06 -4.49
C ARG A 177 9.59 -2.60 -4.22
N THR A 178 10.79 -2.38 -3.70
CA THR A 178 11.26 -1.04 -3.35
C THR A 178 12.66 -0.80 -3.90
N PRO A 179 12.94 0.37 -4.53
CA PRO A 179 14.26 0.66 -5.07
C PRO A 179 15.31 0.75 -3.98
N LYS A 180 16.51 0.22 -4.25
CA LYS A 180 17.67 0.46 -3.39
C LYS A 180 17.91 1.97 -3.29
N ARG A 181 18.05 2.47 -2.06
CA ARG A 181 18.41 3.87 -1.80
C ARG A 181 19.87 4.02 -1.44
N SER A 182 20.41 5.19 -1.75
CA SER A 182 21.80 5.57 -1.52
C SER A 182 22.13 5.83 -0.04
N ASP A 183 21.12 6.03 0.80
CA ASP A 183 21.22 6.43 2.21
C ASP A 183 21.04 5.26 3.22
N LEU A 184 21.00 4.01 2.75
CA LEU A 184 20.66 2.83 3.55
C LEU A 184 21.81 2.32 4.46
N SER A 185 22.30 3.17 5.36
CA SER A 185 23.07 2.71 6.53
C SER A 185 22.22 2.51 7.78
N GLY A 186 20.88 2.67 7.73
CA GLY A 186 20.09 2.62 8.98
C GLY A 186 18.60 2.29 8.90
N MET A 187 17.96 2.18 7.73
CA MET A 187 16.58 1.70 7.72
C MET A 187 16.59 0.18 7.79
N SER A 188 16.26 -0.38 8.95
CA SER A 188 15.75 -1.76 8.97
C SER A 188 14.66 -1.80 7.91
N LEU A 189 14.78 -2.66 6.90
CA LEU A 189 13.67 -3.03 6.03
C LEU A 189 12.60 -3.59 6.98
N PHE A 190 11.74 -2.71 7.48
CA PHE A 190 10.73 -3.06 8.46
C PHE A 190 9.86 -4.13 7.81
N SER A 191 9.72 -5.27 8.47
CA SER A 191 8.77 -6.27 8.00
C SER A 191 7.38 -5.61 8.03
N LEU A 192 6.80 -5.40 6.85
CA LEU A 192 5.39 -5.08 6.73
C LEU A 192 4.63 -6.36 7.08
N CYS A 193 4.40 -6.60 8.38
CA CYS A 193 3.71 -7.79 8.90
C CYS A 193 4.27 -9.15 8.42
N GLY A 194 5.59 -9.26 8.17
CA GLY A 194 6.21 -10.48 7.64
C GLY A 194 6.11 -10.67 6.12
N GLU A 195 5.58 -9.69 5.38
CA GLU A 195 5.53 -9.75 3.91
C GLU A 195 6.94 -9.62 3.30
N PRO A 196 7.26 -10.37 2.23
CA PRO A 196 8.55 -10.29 1.57
C PRO A 196 8.72 -8.94 0.87
N VAL A 197 9.75 -8.19 1.29
CA VAL A 197 10.20 -6.95 0.63
C VAL A 197 11.41 -7.28 -0.23
N GLU A 198 11.27 -7.13 -1.53
CA GLU A 198 12.31 -7.31 -2.53
C GLU A 198 12.93 -5.95 -2.88
N VAL A 199 14.25 -5.83 -2.74
CA VAL A 199 14.99 -4.63 -3.15
C VAL A 199 15.30 -4.72 -4.64
N ILE A 200 14.87 -3.70 -5.39
CA ILE A 200 15.05 -3.58 -6.85
C ILE A 200 16.01 -2.45 -7.24
#